data_AF-A0A7N2N5A4-F1
#
_entry.id   AF-A0A7N2N5A4-F1
#
_cell.length_a   1.000
_cell.length_b   1.000
_cell.length_c   1.000
_cell.angle_alpha   90.00
_cell.angle_beta   90.00
_cell.angle_gamma   90.00
#
_symmetry.space_group_name_H-M   'P 1'
#
loop_
_entity.id
_entity.type
_entity.pdbx_description
1 polymer ?
#
loop_
_entity_poly.entity_id
_entity_poly.type
_entity_poly.pdbx_seq_one_letter_code
_entity_poly.pdbx_strand_id
1 'polypeptide(L)'
;MATAAAAPPLYASSSSSSSFSSSPNKPLFNNIFFLRPPLPSTKLTTTPRLSVSAAATTAVELGQAPQSSTPAKTLPFRVGHGFDLHRLEPGYPLIIGGIDIPHDRGCEAHSDGDVLLHCVVDAILGALGLPDIGQIFPDNDPKWKGAPSSVFIKEAVRLMHEAGYELGNLDATLILQRPKVSPHKEAIKANLSALLGADPAVVNLKAKTHEKVDSLGENRSIAAHTVVLLMRK
;
A
#
# COMPACT_ATOMS: atom_id res chain seq x y z
N MET A 1 -21.12 11.11 63.69
CA MET A 1 -21.77 12.44 63.56
C MET A 1 -21.62 12.83 62.10
N ALA A 2 -22.63 12.81 61.21
CA ALA A 2 -24.03 13.26 61.34
C ALA A 2 -24.07 14.75 61.72
N THR A 3 -24.72 15.68 61.01
CA THR A 3 -25.96 15.61 60.17
C THR A 3 -26.07 16.74 59.12
N ALA A 4 -26.97 16.57 58.13
CA ALA A 4 -27.74 17.59 57.34
C ALA A 4 -26.98 18.72 56.59
N ALA A 5 -27.17 19.01 55.28
CA ALA A 5 -28.34 19.10 54.39
C ALA A 5 -29.10 20.45 54.44
N ALA A 6 -28.99 21.27 53.38
CA ALA A 6 -29.91 22.37 53.04
C ALA A 6 -29.79 22.84 51.57
N ALA A 7 -30.93 22.98 50.89
CA ALA A 7 -31.18 23.66 49.60
C ALA A 7 -32.72 23.80 49.45
N PRO A 8 -33.31 24.57 48.50
CA PRO A 8 -32.85 25.75 47.75
C PRO A 8 -33.78 26.98 48.05
N PRO A 9 -33.88 28.00 47.18
CA PRO A 9 -35.04 28.09 46.24
C PRO A 9 -34.61 28.53 44.82
N LEU A 10 -35.18 28.03 43.71
CA LEU A 10 -36.51 28.30 43.14
C LEU A 10 -36.81 29.78 42.83
N TYR A 11 -36.79 30.11 41.53
CA TYR A 11 -37.66 31.13 40.93
C TYR A 11 -38.14 30.65 39.55
N ALA A 12 -39.39 30.95 39.20
CA ALA A 12 -40.02 30.45 37.98
C ALA A 12 -40.92 31.52 37.32
N SER A 13 -40.92 31.54 35.99
CA SER A 13 -41.93 32.12 35.10
C SER A 13 -41.62 31.63 33.67
N SER A 14 -42.42 30.83 32.94
CA SER A 14 -43.76 31.11 32.37
C SER A 14 -43.85 32.49 31.68
N SER A 15 -44.35 32.67 30.46
CA SER A 15 -44.87 31.77 29.40
C SER A 15 -44.58 32.44 28.00
N SER A 16 -45.03 32.02 26.81
CA SER A 16 -46.08 31.08 26.41
C SER A 16 -45.87 30.54 24.96
N SER A 17 -46.60 29.47 24.64
CA SER A 17 -46.99 28.96 23.31
C SER A 17 -46.77 29.81 22.04
N SER A 18 -46.22 29.18 21.01
CA SER A 18 -46.90 29.12 19.70
C SER A 18 -46.68 27.76 19.03
N SER A 19 -47.77 27.17 18.55
CA SER A 19 -47.79 25.88 17.87
C SER A 19 -47.61 26.05 16.37
N PHE A 20 -46.68 25.32 15.76
CA PHE A 20 -46.72 25.07 14.32
C PHE A 20 -46.55 23.58 14.03
N SER A 21 -47.55 23.01 13.36
CA SER A 21 -47.61 21.62 12.91
C SER A 21 -47.37 21.59 11.41
N SER A 22 -46.38 20.83 10.95
CA SER A 22 -46.36 20.28 9.60
C SER A 22 -45.44 19.05 9.50
N SER A 23 -45.91 18.06 8.74
CA SER A 23 -45.37 16.70 8.65
C SER A 23 -44.02 16.59 7.90
N PRO A 24 -43.28 15.47 8.09
CA PRO A 24 -41.97 15.28 7.44
C PRO A 24 -42.09 15.06 5.93
N ASN A 25 -41.30 15.81 5.16
CA ASN A 25 -41.11 15.57 3.73
C ASN A 25 -40.28 14.30 3.49
N LYS A 26 -40.88 13.30 2.83
CA LYS A 26 -40.15 12.18 2.22
C LYS A 26 -39.41 12.69 0.96
N PRO A 27 -38.17 12.26 0.69
CA PRO A 27 -37.59 12.47 -0.63
C PRO A 27 -38.33 11.61 -1.67
N LEU A 28 -38.98 12.25 -2.63
CA LEU A 28 -39.57 11.58 -3.78
C LEU A 28 -38.46 11.14 -4.74
N PHE A 29 -38.40 9.85 -5.04
CA PHE A 29 -37.65 9.32 -6.17
C PHE A 29 -38.21 9.93 -7.47
N ASN A 30 -37.43 10.75 -8.16
CA ASN A 30 -37.80 11.24 -9.48
C ASN A 30 -37.05 10.44 -10.55
N ASN A 31 -37.72 9.42 -11.11
CA ASN A 31 -37.24 8.68 -12.28
C ASN A 31 -37.34 9.58 -13.53
N ILE A 32 -36.28 10.35 -13.81
CA ILE A 32 -36.14 11.03 -15.09
C ILE A 32 -35.70 10.00 -16.14
N PHE A 33 -36.66 9.56 -16.94
CA PHE A 33 -36.41 8.77 -18.15
C PHE A 33 -35.54 9.58 -19.12
N PHE A 34 -34.30 9.14 -19.33
CA PHE A 34 -33.54 9.57 -20.51
C PHE A 34 -34.13 8.91 -21.76
N LEU A 35 -34.86 9.69 -22.56
CA LEU A 35 -35.29 9.32 -23.89
C LEU A 35 -34.07 9.07 -24.78
N ARG A 36 -33.78 7.79 -25.03
CA ARG A 36 -32.70 7.35 -25.92
C ARG A 36 -33.12 7.56 -27.38
N PRO A 37 -32.38 8.34 -28.20
CA PRO A 37 -32.71 8.48 -29.62
C PRO A 37 -32.50 7.14 -30.36
N PRO A 38 -33.25 6.86 -31.44
CA PRO A 38 -33.11 5.62 -32.19
C PRO A 38 -31.78 5.58 -32.94
N LEU A 39 -31.10 4.43 -32.86
CA LEU A 39 -29.92 4.16 -33.67
C LEU A 39 -30.32 3.90 -35.14
N PRO A 40 -29.60 4.44 -36.13
CA PRO A 40 -29.85 4.13 -37.53
C PRO A 40 -29.45 2.67 -37.83
N SER A 41 -30.34 1.94 -38.51
CA SER A 41 -30.10 0.55 -38.92
C SER A 41 -29.09 0.49 -40.08
N THR A 42 -27.84 0.14 -39.76
CA THR A 42 -26.83 -0.19 -40.77
C THR A 42 -26.98 -1.63 -41.20
N LYS A 43 -27.25 -1.81 -42.50
CA LYS A 43 -27.39 -3.14 -43.13
C LYS A 43 -26.09 -3.93 -42.97
N LEU A 44 -26.18 -5.21 -42.58
CA LEU A 44 -25.04 -6.13 -42.63
C LEU A 44 -24.62 -6.32 -44.09
N THR A 45 -23.44 -5.82 -44.45
CA THR A 45 -22.76 -6.21 -45.69
C THR A 45 -21.87 -7.41 -45.39
N THR A 46 -22.13 -8.52 -46.07
CA THR A 46 -21.41 -9.78 -45.92
C THR A 46 -19.93 -9.63 -46.28
N THR A 47 -19.03 -9.76 -45.30
CA THR A 47 -17.59 -9.95 -45.56
C THR A 47 -17.27 -11.44 -45.74
N PRO A 48 -16.31 -11.81 -46.60
CA PRO A 48 -16.03 -13.21 -46.89
C PRO A 48 -15.41 -13.91 -45.68
N ARG A 49 -15.94 -15.10 -45.37
CA ARG A 49 -15.48 -15.97 -44.28
C ARG A 49 -14.13 -16.60 -44.65
N LEU A 50 -13.03 -16.04 -44.15
CA LEU A 50 -11.72 -16.69 -44.19
C LEU A 50 -11.75 -17.97 -43.35
N SER A 51 -11.71 -19.12 -44.01
CA SER A 51 -11.54 -20.43 -43.36
C SER A 51 -10.07 -20.63 -42.99
N VAL A 52 -9.72 -20.38 -41.73
CA VAL A 52 -8.39 -20.73 -41.21
C VAL A 52 -8.39 -22.21 -40.85
N SER A 53 -7.74 -23.01 -41.70
CA SER A 53 -7.39 -24.40 -41.38
C SER A 53 -6.29 -24.43 -40.31
N ALA A 54 -6.34 -25.38 -39.40
CA ALA A 54 -5.31 -25.55 -38.38
C ALA A 54 -4.07 -26.23 -38.96
N ALA A 55 -2.92 -25.54 -38.97
CA ALA A 55 -1.56 -26.09 -38.84
C ALA A 55 -0.50 -24.97 -38.90
N ALA A 56 0.65 -25.22 -38.29
CA ALA A 56 1.89 -24.42 -38.26
C ALA A 56 2.05 -23.44 -37.07
N THR A 57 2.60 -23.96 -35.98
CA THR A 57 3.35 -23.17 -34.98
C THR A 57 4.57 -22.52 -35.64
N THR A 58 4.45 -21.24 -36.01
CA THR A 58 5.60 -20.36 -36.17
C THR A 58 5.98 -19.80 -34.81
N ALA A 59 7.17 -20.15 -34.33
CA ALA A 59 7.73 -19.53 -33.13
C ALA A 59 7.91 -18.03 -33.38
N VAL A 60 7.34 -17.20 -32.50
CA VAL A 60 7.65 -15.76 -32.48
C VAL A 60 9.04 -15.63 -31.88
N GLU A 61 10.04 -15.52 -32.75
CA GLU A 61 11.41 -15.26 -32.37
C GLU A 61 11.48 -13.86 -31.75
N LEU A 62 11.55 -13.81 -30.42
CA LEU A 62 11.74 -12.58 -29.66
C LEU A 62 13.13 -12.03 -30.01
N GLY A 63 13.16 -11.11 -30.98
CA GLY A 63 14.38 -10.46 -31.46
C GLY A 63 15.18 -9.90 -30.29
N GLN A 64 16.43 -10.35 -30.17
CA GLN A 64 17.33 -9.90 -29.11
C GLN A 64 17.47 -8.39 -29.16
N ALA A 65 17.18 -7.72 -28.04
CA ALA A 65 17.40 -6.29 -27.92
C ALA A 65 18.88 -5.96 -28.24
N PRO A 66 19.16 -4.86 -28.98
CA PRO A 66 20.51 -4.55 -29.41
C PRO A 66 21.42 -4.36 -28.19
N GLN A 67 22.36 -5.28 -28.00
CA GLN A 67 23.31 -5.20 -26.89
C GLN A 67 24.19 -3.98 -27.08
N SER A 68 24.07 -3.01 -26.18
CA SER A 68 24.90 -1.81 -26.19
C SER A 68 26.35 -2.22 -25.92
N SER A 69 27.23 -2.00 -26.90
CA SER A 69 28.66 -2.32 -26.83
C SER A 69 29.48 -1.41 -25.88
N THR A 70 28.85 -0.42 -25.26
CA THR A 70 29.46 0.41 -24.22
C THR A 70 29.48 -0.36 -22.89
N PRO A 71 30.64 -0.54 -22.23
CA PRO A 71 30.68 -1.18 -20.91
C PRO A 71 29.81 -0.42 -19.91
N ALA A 72 28.98 -1.15 -19.16
CA ALA A 72 28.01 -0.55 -18.24
C ALA A 72 28.72 0.33 -17.20
N LYS A 73 28.25 1.58 -17.06
CA LYS A 73 28.84 2.54 -16.12
C LYS A 73 28.61 2.09 -14.68
N THR A 74 29.66 1.63 -14.02
CA THR A 74 29.66 1.41 -12.56
C THR A 74 29.59 2.76 -11.85
N LEU A 75 28.67 2.90 -10.89
CA LEU A 75 28.49 4.11 -10.10
C LEU A 75 28.96 3.82 -8.65
N PRO A 76 29.64 4.76 -7.97
CA PRO A 76 30.02 4.58 -6.56
C PRO A 76 28.80 4.61 -5.62
N PHE A 77 27.74 5.29 -6.03
CA PHE A 77 26.49 5.45 -5.28
C PHE A 77 25.28 5.25 -6.18
N ARG A 78 24.21 4.70 -5.63
CA ARG A 78 22.88 4.57 -6.27
C ARG A 78 21.80 4.96 -5.29
N VAL A 79 20.79 5.70 -5.75
CA VAL A 79 19.62 6.07 -4.95
C VAL A 79 18.44 5.26 -5.43
N GLY A 80 17.64 4.76 -4.49
CA GLY A 80 16.37 4.12 -4.78
C GLY A 80 15.25 4.71 -3.94
N HIS A 81 14.05 4.70 -4.50
CA HIS A 81 12.81 5.09 -3.82
C HIS A 81 11.79 3.97 -3.98
N GLY A 82 11.11 3.62 -2.89
CA GLY A 82 9.98 2.70 -2.89
C GLY A 82 8.74 3.36 -2.30
N PHE A 83 7.58 2.88 -2.72
CA PHE A 83 6.28 3.24 -2.18
C PHE A 83 5.38 2.01 -2.19
N ASP A 84 4.67 1.74 -1.11
CA ASP A 84 3.62 0.72 -1.05
C ASP A 84 2.43 1.21 -0.22
N LEU A 85 1.24 0.67 -0.49
CA LEU A 85 -0.01 1.01 0.18
C LEU A 85 -0.95 -0.21 0.23
N HIS A 86 -1.32 -0.63 1.44
CA HIS A 86 -2.31 -1.71 1.67
C HIS A 86 -3.63 -1.18 2.23
N ARG A 87 -4.72 -1.87 1.90
CA ARG A 87 -6.01 -1.69 2.58
C ARG A 87 -5.92 -2.28 3.99
N LEU A 88 -6.51 -1.58 4.95
CA LEU A 88 -6.67 -2.08 6.31
C LEU A 88 -8.09 -2.58 6.48
N GLU A 89 -8.30 -3.86 6.78
CA GLU A 89 -9.64 -4.44 7.01
C GLU A 89 -9.74 -5.24 8.33
N PRO A 90 -10.94 -5.37 8.91
CA PRO A 90 -11.14 -6.15 10.13
C PRO A 90 -10.77 -7.63 9.96
N GLY A 91 -10.20 -8.23 11.00
CA GLY A 91 -9.88 -9.67 11.02
C GLY A 91 -8.52 -10.05 10.38
N TYR A 92 -7.79 -9.09 9.83
CA TYR A 92 -6.42 -9.26 9.35
C TYR A 92 -5.39 -8.84 10.41
N PRO A 93 -4.16 -9.40 10.40
CA PRO A 93 -3.06 -8.96 11.26
C PRO A 93 -2.43 -7.66 10.75
N LEU A 94 -1.84 -6.85 11.65
CA LEU A 94 -1.13 -5.62 11.29
C LEU A 94 0.37 -5.84 11.47
N ILE A 95 1.00 -6.41 10.45
CA ILE A 95 2.43 -6.68 10.43
C ILE A 95 3.15 -5.49 9.79
N ILE A 96 4.11 -4.91 10.51
CA ILE A 96 4.91 -3.76 10.06
C ILE A 96 6.39 -4.05 10.37
N GLY A 97 7.22 -4.13 9.34
CA GLY A 97 8.64 -4.49 9.44
C GLY A 97 8.90 -5.79 10.20
N GLY A 98 8.05 -6.81 9.99
CA GLY A 98 8.07 -8.12 10.61
C GLY A 98 7.57 -8.17 12.05
N ILE A 99 7.02 -7.08 12.58
CA ILE A 99 6.44 -7.01 13.93
C ILE A 99 4.91 -6.97 13.81
N ASP A 100 4.22 -7.95 14.41
CA ASP A 100 2.76 -7.93 14.56
C ASP A 100 2.36 -6.93 15.65
N ILE A 101 1.48 -5.98 15.32
CA ILE A 101 1.07 -4.87 16.17
C ILE A 101 -0.44 -4.99 16.47
N PRO A 102 -0.85 -5.15 17.75
CA PRO A 102 -2.26 -5.30 18.10
C PRO A 102 -3.12 -4.12 17.61
N HIS A 103 -4.09 -4.42 16.74
CA HIS A 103 -5.03 -3.45 16.17
C HIS A 103 -6.36 -4.14 15.77
N ASP A 104 -7.44 -3.37 15.61
CA ASP A 104 -8.74 -3.89 15.15
C ASP A 104 -8.85 -4.09 13.62
N ARG A 105 -7.83 -3.65 12.87
CA ARG A 105 -7.72 -3.83 11.42
C ARG A 105 -6.28 -4.20 11.05
N GLY A 106 -6.11 -4.97 9.98
CA GLY A 106 -4.80 -5.36 9.45
C GLY A 106 -4.79 -5.36 7.94
N CYS A 107 -3.66 -5.71 7.34
CA CYS A 107 -3.47 -5.61 5.89
C CYS A 107 -4.20 -6.72 5.13
N GLU A 108 -5.10 -6.36 4.22
CA GLU A 108 -5.69 -7.29 3.26
C GLU A 108 -4.76 -7.44 2.05
N ALA A 109 -3.94 -8.51 2.03
CA ALA A 109 -2.93 -8.77 1.01
C ALA A 109 -2.80 -10.26 0.64
N HIS A 110 -2.05 -10.56 -0.43
CA HIS A 110 -1.68 -11.93 -0.83
C HIS A 110 -0.48 -12.48 -0.04
N SER A 111 0.40 -11.61 0.45
CA SER A 111 1.49 -11.89 1.40
C SER A 111 1.02 -11.68 2.85
N ASP A 112 1.95 -11.52 3.79
CA ASP A 112 1.66 -11.05 5.15
C ASP A 112 1.25 -9.56 5.23
N GLY A 113 1.26 -8.83 4.10
CA GLY A 113 0.79 -7.45 3.99
C GLY A 113 1.74 -6.39 4.58
N ASP A 114 3.01 -6.73 4.77
CA ASP A 114 4.00 -5.82 5.34
C ASP A 114 4.45 -4.72 4.37
N VAL A 115 3.64 -3.66 4.34
CA VAL A 115 3.84 -2.44 3.55
C VAL A 115 5.24 -1.81 3.71
N LEU A 116 5.87 -1.97 4.88
CA LEU A 116 7.19 -1.41 5.11
C LEU A 116 8.24 -2.27 4.41
N LEU A 117 8.19 -3.59 4.54
CA LEU A 117 9.17 -4.46 3.90
C LEU A 117 9.06 -4.44 2.36
N HIS A 118 7.85 -4.47 1.79
CA HIS A 118 7.69 -4.33 0.34
C HIS A 118 8.30 -3.02 -0.18
N CYS A 119 8.00 -1.91 0.51
CA CYS A 119 8.53 -0.59 0.18
C CYS A 119 10.07 -0.51 0.27
N VAL A 120 10.70 -1.23 1.20
CA VAL A 120 12.16 -1.37 1.25
C VAL A 120 12.70 -2.22 0.08
N VAL A 121 12.01 -3.31 -0.28
CA VAL A 121 12.39 -4.15 -1.43
C VAL A 121 12.41 -3.33 -2.72
N ASP A 122 11.34 -2.61 -3.05
CA ASP A 122 11.28 -1.79 -4.26
C ASP A 122 12.31 -0.66 -4.26
N ALA A 123 12.63 -0.07 -3.11
CA ALA A 123 13.70 0.91 -3.02
C ALA A 123 15.07 0.28 -3.40
N ILE A 124 15.37 -0.93 -2.94
CA ILE A 124 16.62 -1.64 -3.29
C ILE A 124 16.62 -2.03 -4.77
N LEU A 125 15.55 -2.65 -5.28
CA LEU A 125 15.44 -3.08 -6.67
C LEU A 125 15.53 -1.89 -7.64
N GLY A 126 14.84 -0.79 -7.33
CA GLY A 126 14.88 0.46 -8.08
C GLY A 126 16.26 1.12 -8.10
N ALA A 127 17.01 1.11 -6.98
CA ALA A 127 18.38 1.61 -6.95
C ALA A 127 19.31 0.82 -7.90
N LEU A 128 19.09 -0.50 -7.99
CA LEU A 128 19.87 -1.39 -8.86
C LEU A 128 19.44 -1.29 -10.33
N GLY A 129 18.19 -0.87 -10.60
CA GLY A 129 17.58 -0.86 -11.93
C GLY A 129 17.07 -2.25 -12.35
N LEU A 130 16.61 -3.04 -11.37
CA LEU A 130 16.02 -4.36 -11.55
C LEU A 130 14.49 -4.27 -11.73
N PRO A 131 13.83 -5.36 -12.16
CA PRO A 131 12.37 -5.50 -12.09
C PRO A 131 11.85 -5.26 -10.67
N ASP A 132 10.61 -4.77 -10.55
CA ASP A 132 9.97 -4.47 -9.26
C ASP A 132 9.50 -5.72 -8.49
N ILE A 133 9.03 -5.54 -7.26
CA ILE A 133 8.56 -6.63 -6.39
C ILE A 133 7.45 -7.48 -7.05
N GLY A 134 6.52 -6.88 -7.80
CA GLY A 134 5.43 -7.59 -8.48
C GLY A 134 5.90 -8.38 -9.70
N GLN A 135 6.97 -7.94 -10.35
CA GLN A 135 7.62 -8.66 -11.45
C GLN A 135 8.47 -9.84 -10.97
N ILE A 136 9.12 -9.74 -9.79
CA ILE A 136 9.94 -10.82 -9.22
C ILE A 136 9.08 -11.83 -8.43
N PHE A 137 8.02 -11.36 -7.75
CA PHE A 137 7.17 -12.16 -6.88
C PHE A 137 5.67 -11.99 -7.24
N PRO A 138 5.22 -12.49 -8.40
CA PRO A 138 3.87 -12.24 -8.89
C PRO A 138 2.79 -12.96 -8.07
N ASP A 139 1.68 -12.27 -7.77
CA ASP A 139 0.54 -12.75 -6.96
C ASP A 139 -0.10 -14.06 -7.47
N ASN A 140 0.12 -14.42 -8.73
CA ASN A 140 -0.44 -15.60 -9.36
C ASN A 140 0.40 -16.88 -9.16
N ASP A 141 1.63 -16.78 -8.65
CA ASP A 141 2.46 -17.94 -8.30
C ASP A 141 2.07 -18.46 -6.91
N PRO A 142 1.55 -19.71 -6.79
CA PRO A 142 1.17 -20.30 -5.51
C PRO A 142 2.30 -20.35 -4.46
N LYS A 143 3.56 -20.26 -4.88
CA LYS A 143 4.75 -20.24 -4.01
C LYS A 143 4.78 -19.03 -3.07
N TRP A 144 4.25 -17.88 -3.50
CA TRP A 144 4.33 -16.62 -2.73
C TRP A 144 3.09 -16.35 -1.86
N LYS A 145 2.01 -17.12 -2.04
CA LYS A 145 0.77 -16.97 -1.28
C LYS A 145 1.00 -17.21 0.21
N GLY A 146 0.80 -16.17 1.03
CA GLY A 146 1.07 -16.21 2.47
C GLY A 146 2.55 -16.34 2.83
N ALA A 147 3.47 -16.07 1.89
CA ALA A 147 4.89 -16.01 2.20
C ALA A 147 5.19 -14.78 3.09
N PRO A 148 6.06 -14.91 4.11
CA PRO A 148 6.42 -13.79 4.95
C PRO A 148 7.37 -12.84 4.19
N SER A 149 7.13 -11.54 4.28
CA SER A 149 7.84 -10.51 3.48
C SER A 149 9.36 -10.45 3.73
N SER A 150 9.82 -11.05 4.83
CA SER A 150 11.24 -11.33 5.07
C SER A 150 11.94 -12.12 3.95
N VAL A 151 11.21 -12.92 3.16
CA VAL A 151 11.75 -13.65 2.00
C VAL A 151 12.12 -12.69 0.88
N PHE A 152 11.25 -11.71 0.59
CA PHE A 152 11.48 -10.71 -0.44
C PHE A 152 12.68 -9.81 -0.10
N ILE A 153 12.82 -9.41 1.17
CA ILE A 153 14.00 -8.65 1.65
C ILE A 153 15.29 -9.43 1.44
N LYS A 154 15.34 -10.71 1.84
CA LYS A 154 16.54 -11.56 1.70
C LYS A 154 16.96 -11.69 0.24
N GLU A 155 16.00 -11.80 -0.68
CA GLU A 155 16.27 -11.87 -2.11
C GLU A 155 16.74 -10.53 -2.68
N ALA A 156 16.14 -9.40 -2.28
CA ALA A 156 16.62 -8.07 -2.65
C ALA A 156 18.05 -7.80 -2.15
N VAL A 157 18.39 -8.24 -0.93
CA VAL A 157 19.75 -8.16 -0.36
C VAL A 157 20.74 -9.06 -1.12
N ARG A 158 20.33 -10.27 -1.51
CA ARG A 158 21.13 -11.16 -2.37
C ARG A 158 21.46 -10.49 -3.71
N LEU A 159 20.43 -9.97 -4.39
CA LEU A 159 20.57 -9.27 -5.68
C LEU A 159 21.43 -7.99 -5.56
N MET A 160 21.28 -7.22 -4.48
CA MET A 160 22.13 -6.07 -4.17
C MET A 160 23.61 -6.45 -4.06
N HIS A 161 23.91 -7.54 -3.34
CA HIS A 161 25.28 -8.01 -3.17
C HIS A 161 25.87 -8.61 -4.44
N GLU A 162 25.08 -9.34 -5.25
CA GLU A 162 25.50 -9.86 -6.56
C GLU A 162 25.76 -8.75 -7.58
N ALA A 163 24.97 -7.68 -7.54
CA ALA A 163 25.25 -6.47 -8.30
C ALA A 163 26.53 -5.72 -7.82
N GLY A 164 27.13 -6.13 -6.70
CA GLY A 164 28.33 -5.54 -6.11
C GLY A 164 28.08 -4.27 -5.31
N TYR A 165 26.92 -4.15 -4.66
CA TYR A 165 26.56 -3.05 -3.78
C TYR A 165 26.26 -3.52 -2.35
N GLU A 166 26.24 -2.56 -1.44
CA GLU A 166 25.80 -2.69 -0.06
C GLU A 166 24.98 -1.46 0.36
N LEU A 167 24.30 -1.55 1.51
CA LEU A 167 23.47 -0.46 2.01
C LEU A 167 24.36 0.60 2.68
N GLY A 168 24.39 1.81 2.12
CA GLY A 168 24.98 2.97 2.76
C GLY A 168 24.08 3.52 3.87
N ASN A 169 22.82 3.82 3.54
CA ASN A 169 21.77 4.08 4.53
C ASN A 169 20.35 3.87 3.98
N LEU A 170 19.39 3.74 4.89
CA LEU A 170 17.95 3.65 4.60
C LEU A 170 17.18 4.64 5.49
N ASP A 171 16.23 5.37 4.91
CA ASP A 171 15.26 6.17 5.66
C ASP A 171 13.82 5.90 5.18
N ALA A 172 13.01 5.33 6.07
CA ALA A 172 11.61 5.02 5.82
C ALA A 172 10.66 5.99 6.52
N THR A 173 9.47 6.17 5.94
CA THR A 173 8.35 6.95 6.50
C THR A 173 7.07 6.15 6.36
N LEU A 174 6.54 5.66 7.48
CA LEU A 174 5.24 5.01 7.56
C LEU A 174 4.13 6.05 7.78
N ILE A 175 3.04 5.94 7.03
CA ILE A 175 1.85 6.78 7.15
C ILE A 175 0.70 5.91 7.66
N LEU A 176 0.32 6.13 8.92
CA LEU A 176 -0.70 5.35 9.63
C LEU A 176 -1.41 6.21 10.67
N GLN A 177 -2.75 6.29 10.60
CA GLN A 177 -3.51 7.11 11.56
C GLN A 177 -3.58 6.50 12.97
N ARG A 178 -3.65 5.16 13.06
CA ARG A 178 -3.68 4.37 14.30
C ARG A 178 -3.29 2.91 13.99
N PRO A 179 -2.65 2.17 14.92
CA PRO A 179 -2.27 2.56 16.28
C PRO A 179 -1.01 3.44 16.30
N LYS A 180 -0.51 3.78 17.50
CA LYS A 180 0.78 4.48 17.65
C LYS A 180 1.92 3.52 17.37
N VAL A 181 2.76 3.85 16.38
CA VAL A 181 3.93 3.05 15.98
C VAL A 181 5.12 3.24 16.95
N SER A 182 5.17 4.35 17.69
CA SER A 182 6.33 4.71 18.54
C SER A 182 6.75 3.65 19.58
N PRO A 183 5.86 2.85 20.22
CA PRO A 183 6.28 1.79 21.14
C PRO A 183 6.99 0.61 20.45
N HIS A 184 6.75 0.43 19.14
CA HIS A 184 7.25 -0.68 18.35
C HIS A 184 8.47 -0.31 17.50
N LYS A 185 8.77 0.99 17.36
CA LYS A 185 9.77 1.53 16.43
C LYS A 185 11.13 0.85 16.53
N GLU A 186 11.66 0.63 17.72
CA GLU A 186 13.00 0.03 17.89
C GLU A 186 13.01 -1.47 17.58
N ALA A 187 11.91 -2.20 17.85
CA ALA A 187 11.77 -3.60 17.44
C ALA A 187 11.70 -3.74 15.91
N ILE A 188 10.92 -2.86 15.26
CA ILE A 188 10.83 -2.78 13.80
C ILE A 188 12.20 -2.48 13.19
N LYS A 189 12.90 -1.46 13.71
CA LYS A 189 14.23 -1.06 13.25
C LYS A 189 15.27 -2.17 13.45
N ALA A 190 15.25 -2.87 14.58
CA ALA A 190 16.16 -3.98 14.85
C ALA A 190 15.92 -5.15 13.89
N ASN A 191 14.66 -5.53 13.65
CA ASN A 191 14.33 -6.59 12.69
C ASN A 191 14.70 -6.20 11.26
N LEU A 192 14.39 -4.97 10.84
CA LEU A 192 14.76 -4.46 9.52
C LEU A 192 16.29 -4.45 9.32
N SER A 193 17.05 -4.02 10.32
CA SER A 193 18.53 -4.04 10.28
C SER A 193 19.07 -5.47 10.17
N ALA A 194 18.50 -6.42 10.92
CA ALA A 194 18.88 -7.83 10.86
C ALA A 194 18.55 -8.48 9.50
N LEU A 195 17.39 -8.17 8.91
CA LEU A 195 17.00 -8.68 7.58
C LEU A 195 17.86 -8.08 6.45
N LEU A 196 18.31 -6.84 6.60
CA LEU A 196 19.19 -6.15 5.65
C LEU A 196 20.67 -6.50 5.81
N GLY A 197 21.07 -7.13 6.93
CA GLY A 197 22.48 -7.35 7.28
C GLY A 197 23.25 -6.05 7.56
N ALA A 198 22.57 -5.01 8.04
CA ALA A 198 23.11 -3.66 8.18
C ALA A 198 23.15 -3.18 9.63
N ASP A 199 24.03 -2.23 9.94
CA ASP A 199 24.11 -1.61 11.27
C ASP A 199 22.84 -0.77 11.56
N PRO A 200 22.23 -0.88 12.75
CA PRO A 200 21.08 -0.04 13.13
C PRO A 200 21.34 1.47 13.02
N ALA A 201 22.57 1.96 13.11
CA ALA A 201 22.90 3.37 12.90
C ALA A 201 22.54 3.89 11.49
N VAL A 202 22.57 3.02 10.47
CA VAL A 202 22.28 3.40 9.07
C VAL A 202 20.83 3.11 8.64
N VAL A 203 19.99 2.57 9.54
CA VAL A 203 18.58 2.27 9.28
C VAL A 203 17.68 3.18 10.11
N ASN A 204 16.84 3.99 9.46
CA ASN A 204 15.87 4.85 10.14
C ASN A 204 14.42 4.59 9.72
N LEU A 205 13.52 4.76 10.68
CA LEU A 205 12.07 4.70 10.50
C LEU A 205 11.42 5.92 11.15
N LYS A 206 10.54 6.58 10.40
CA LYS A 206 9.65 7.64 10.87
C LYS A 206 8.21 7.16 10.74
N ALA A 207 7.32 7.65 11.60
CA ALA A 207 5.89 7.36 11.53
C ALA A 207 5.08 8.66 11.63
N LYS A 208 4.06 8.79 10.79
CA LYS A 208 3.18 9.96 10.73
C LYS A 208 1.72 9.54 10.63
N THR A 209 0.86 10.30 11.30
CA THR A 209 -0.56 10.41 10.98
C THR A 209 -0.77 11.07 9.63
N HIS A 210 -1.93 10.82 9.00
CA HIS A 210 -2.40 11.50 7.79
C HIS A 210 -3.52 12.51 8.12
N GLU A 211 -3.39 13.18 9.28
CA GLU A 211 -4.26 14.27 9.75
C GLU A 211 -5.78 14.08 9.59
N LYS A 212 -6.26 12.83 9.68
CA LYS A 212 -7.67 12.44 9.47
C LYS A 212 -8.25 12.75 8.07
N VAL A 213 -7.42 12.95 7.05
CA VAL A 213 -7.87 13.09 5.66
C VAL A 213 -7.63 11.81 4.85
N ASP A 214 -8.53 11.53 3.91
CA ASP A 214 -8.50 10.40 2.97
C ASP A 214 -8.45 9.00 3.63
N SER A 215 -8.26 7.94 2.83
CA SER A 215 -8.23 6.55 3.33
C SER A 215 -7.21 6.30 4.43
N LEU A 216 -6.06 6.98 4.38
CA LEU A 216 -5.01 6.88 5.39
C LEU A 216 -5.47 7.50 6.72
N GLY A 217 -6.10 8.68 6.68
CA GLY A 217 -6.63 9.39 7.85
C GLY A 217 -7.93 8.79 8.40
N GLU A 218 -8.71 8.11 7.56
CA GLU A 218 -9.88 7.31 7.95
C GLU A 218 -9.50 5.91 8.47
N ASN A 219 -8.20 5.58 8.48
CA ASN A 219 -7.67 4.26 8.85
C ASN A 219 -8.28 3.09 8.04
N ARG A 220 -8.53 3.33 6.75
CA ARG A 220 -8.86 2.32 5.73
C ARG A 220 -7.64 1.84 4.95
N SER A 221 -6.49 2.49 5.12
CA SER A 221 -5.22 2.08 4.51
C SER A 221 -4.02 2.43 5.38
N ILE A 222 -2.89 1.82 5.04
CA ILE A 222 -1.54 2.14 5.53
C ILE A 222 -0.63 2.34 4.31
N ALA A 223 0.33 3.26 4.39
CA ALA A 223 1.30 3.47 3.33
C ALA A 223 2.73 3.59 3.88
N ALA A 224 3.72 3.27 3.05
CA ALA A 224 5.13 3.48 3.35
C ALA A 224 5.84 4.17 2.18
N HIS A 225 6.79 5.04 2.50
CA HIS A 225 7.82 5.52 1.57
C HIS A 225 9.19 5.16 2.12
N THR A 226 10.11 4.73 1.25
CA THR A 226 11.50 4.44 1.60
C THR A 226 12.43 5.11 0.62
N VAL A 227 13.51 5.70 1.12
CA VAL A 227 14.68 6.08 0.31
C VAL A 227 15.88 5.30 0.78
N VAL A 228 16.63 4.71 -0.16
CA VAL A 228 17.92 4.04 0.10
C VAL A 228 19.04 4.73 -0.65
N LEU A 229 20.22 4.77 -0.03
CA LEU A 229 21.49 5.03 -0.68
C LEU A 229 22.30 3.73 -0.65
N LEU A 230 22.54 3.15 -1.82
CA LEU A 230 23.45 2.01 -1.98
C LEU A 230 24.86 2.51 -2.31
N MET A 231 25.85 1.84 -1.73
CA MET A 231 27.27 2.10 -1.93
C MET A 231 27.92 0.95 -2.70
N ARG A 232 28.89 1.26 -3.54
CA ARG A 232 29.68 0.27 -4.27
C ARG A 232 30.67 -0.41 -3.31
N LYS A 233 30.73 -1.75 -3.35
CA LYS A 233 31.79 -2.55 -2.72
C LYS A 233 33.11 -2.45 -3.47
#